data_AF-A0A091E2K1-F1
#
_entry.id   AF-A0A091E2K1-F1
#
_cell.length_a   1.000
_cell.length_b   1.000
_cell.length_c   1.000
_cell.angle_alpha   90.00
_cell.angle_beta   90.00
_cell.angle_gamma   90.00
#
_symmetry.space_group_name_H-M   'P 1'
#
loop_
_entity.id
_entity.type
_entity.pdbx_description
1 polymer ?
#
loop_
_entity_poly.entity_id
_entity_poly.type
_entity_poly.pdbx_seq_one_letter_code
_entity_poly.pdbx_strand_id
1 'polypeptide(L)'
;MHSSSEKKHCGRKVEFSCQMPMHNLTCQILPSAVLQALRKEKSRDAARSRRGKENFEFYELAKLLPLPAAITSQLDKASIIRLTISYLKMRDFANQGDPPWNLRMEGPPPNTSVKDVLQSMKGHGVIDKRKEFVMSV
;
A
#
# COMPACT_ATOMS: atom_id res chain seq x y z
N MET A 1 15.24 7.33 43.35
CA MET A 1 14.57 6.23 42.61
C MET A 1 14.70 6.53 41.13
N HIS A 2 15.76 6.02 40.48
CA HIS A 2 16.01 6.21 39.05
C HIS A 2 15.25 5.15 38.26
N SER A 3 14.25 5.55 37.47
CA SER A 3 13.58 4.65 36.53
C SER A 3 14.20 4.85 35.14
N SER A 4 15.17 4.00 34.81
CA SER A 4 15.80 3.93 33.49
C SER A 4 14.84 3.21 32.53
N SER A 5 14.36 3.92 31.51
CA SER A 5 13.49 3.34 30.49
C SER A 5 14.36 2.59 29.47
N GLU A 6 14.25 1.26 29.50
CA GLU A 6 14.88 0.29 28.61
C GLU A 6 14.56 0.62 27.15
N LYS A 7 15.48 1.30 26.46
CA LYS A 7 15.51 1.31 25.00
C LYS A 7 15.88 -0.11 24.55
N LYS A 8 14.86 -0.93 24.28
CA LYS A 8 15.04 -2.19 23.55
C LYS A 8 15.51 -1.86 22.14
N HIS A 9 16.82 -1.75 22.03
CA HIS A 9 17.54 -1.66 20.78
C HIS A 9 17.14 -2.91 19.96
N CYS A 10 16.30 -2.71 18.94
CA CYS A 10 16.00 -3.77 17.98
C CYS A 10 17.35 -4.17 17.38
N GLY A 11 17.79 -5.36 17.77
CA GLY A 11 19.12 -5.87 17.48
C GLY A 11 19.45 -5.75 15.99
N ARG A 12 20.68 -5.32 15.76
CA ARG A 12 21.37 -5.21 14.48
C ARG A 12 20.86 -4.08 13.57
N LYS A 13 21.60 -2.97 13.70
CA LYS A 13 21.82 -1.98 12.64
C LYS A 13 22.31 -2.69 11.38
N VAL A 14 21.39 -3.16 10.55
CA VAL A 14 21.62 -3.24 9.10
C VAL A 14 21.10 -1.94 8.53
N GLU A 15 21.91 -0.89 8.67
CA GLU A 15 21.90 0.20 7.69
C GLU A 15 22.29 -0.41 6.35
N PHE A 16 21.32 -1.02 5.66
CA PHE A 16 21.37 -1.20 4.22
C PHE A 16 20.89 0.12 3.60
N SER A 17 21.67 1.18 3.82
CA SER A 17 21.86 2.13 2.74
C SER A 17 22.35 1.33 1.54
N CYS A 18 21.85 1.62 0.35
CA CYS A 18 22.25 0.98 -0.89
C CYS A 18 23.71 1.31 -1.26
N GLN A 19 24.67 0.95 -0.41
CA GLN A 19 26.09 1.05 -0.69
C GLN A 19 26.68 -0.37 -0.61
N MET A 20 26.62 -1.08 -1.73
CA MET A 20 27.34 -2.33 -1.90
C MET A 20 28.83 -2.01 -2.07
N PRO A 21 29.73 -2.47 -1.20
CA PRO A 21 31.16 -2.44 -1.50
C PRO A 21 31.46 -3.53 -2.54
N MET A 22 32.15 -3.13 -3.60
CA MET A 22 32.66 -3.96 -4.69
C MET A 22 33.72 -4.96 -4.17
N HIS A 23 33.33 -6.08 -3.59
CA HIS A 23 34.19 -7.27 -3.55
C HIS A 23 33.34 -8.53 -3.74
N ASN A 24 32.90 -8.71 -4.99
CA ASN A 24 32.10 -9.83 -5.45
C ASN A 24 32.95 -11.11 -5.66
N LEU A 25 33.76 -11.50 -4.68
CA LEU A 25 34.53 -12.76 -4.72
C LEU A 25 33.74 -13.96 -4.19
N THR A 26 32.64 -13.72 -3.48
CA THR A 26 31.85 -14.79 -2.84
C THR A 26 30.86 -15.47 -3.80
N CYS A 27 30.62 -14.93 -4.99
CA CYS A 27 29.66 -15.50 -5.94
C CYS A 27 30.18 -16.69 -6.76
N GLN A 28 31.48 -17.01 -6.74
CA GLN A 28 32.02 -18.07 -7.61
C GLN A 28 32.31 -19.42 -6.91
N ILE A 29 32.27 -19.49 -5.58
CA ILE A 29 32.73 -20.69 -4.84
C ILE A 29 31.60 -21.39 -4.07
N LEU A 30 30.45 -20.72 -3.85
CA LEU A 30 29.33 -21.36 -3.15
C LEU A 30 28.54 -22.28 -4.11
N PRO A 31 28.23 -23.52 -3.70
CA PRO A 31 27.31 -24.37 -4.45
C PRO A 31 26.00 -23.63 -4.74
N SER A 32 25.47 -23.77 -5.96
CA SER A 32 24.25 -23.08 -6.43
C SER A 32 23.07 -23.15 -5.45
N ALA A 33 22.96 -24.26 -4.70
CA ALA A 33 21.96 -24.46 -3.65
C ALA A 33 22.10 -23.46 -2.47
N VAL A 34 23.32 -23.16 -2.04
CA VAL A 34 23.60 -22.22 -0.93
C VAL A 34 23.31 -20.78 -1.36
N LEU A 35 23.64 -20.40 -2.60
CA LEU A 35 23.28 -19.10 -3.15
C LEU A 35 21.76 -18.93 -3.30
N GLN A 36 21.04 -19.98 -3.72
CA GLN A 36 19.58 -19.95 -3.74
C GLN A 36 18.98 -19.82 -2.34
N ALA A 37 19.52 -20.54 -1.36
CA ALA A 37 19.09 -20.41 0.04
C ALA A 37 19.31 -18.98 0.56
N LEU A 38 20.47 -18.37 0.30
CA LEU A 38 20.74 -16.98 0.67
C LEU A 38 19.80 -15.97 0.01
N ARG A 39 19.50 -16.14 -1.29
CA ARG A 39 18.55 -15.27 -2.00
C ARG A 39 17.14 -15.39 -1.43
N LYS A 40 16.69 -16.61 -1.13
CA LYS A 40 15.40 -16.87 -0.49
C LYS A 40 15.36 -16.27 0.92
N GLU A 41 16.44 -16.39 1.68
CA GLU A 41 16.57 -15.80 3.01
C GLU A 41 16.47 -14.27 2.96
N LYS A 42 17.22 -13.62 2.05
CA LYS A 42 17.16 -12.17 1.87
C LYS A 42 15.76 -11.69 1.45
N SER A 43 15.07 -12.42 0.59
CA SER A 43 13.68 -12.14 0.22
C SER A 43 12.74 -12.26 1.42
N ARG A 44 12.92 -13.30 2.25
CA ARG A 44 12.15 -13.54 3.47
C ARG A 44 12.34 -12.41 4.48
N ASP A 45 13.58 -11.98 4.70
CA ASP A 45 13.89 -10.86 5.59
C ASP A 45 13.35 -9.53 5.04
N ALA A 46 13.44 -9.29 3.74
CA ALA A 46 12.85 -8.11 3.11
C ALA A 46 11.32 -8.09 3.30
N ALA A 47 10.64 -9.24 3.15
CA ALA A 47 9.21 -9.36 3.40
C ALA A 47 8.85 -9.15 4.88
N ARG A 48 9.64 -9.70 5.82
CA ARG A 48 9.44 -9.51 7.26
C ARG A 48 9.65 -8.05 7.67
N SER A 49 10.70 -7.41 7.16
CA SER A 49 10.99 -5.99 7.40
C SER A 49 9.84 -5.10 6.93
N ARG A 50 9.31 -5.34 5.72
CA ARG A 50 8.15 -4.61 5.19
C ARG A 50 6.91 -4.75 6.09
N ARG A 51 6.56 -5.99 6.47
CA ARG A 51 5.43 -6.26 7.40
C ARG A 51 5.64 -5.64 8.78
N GLY A 52 6.88 -5.66 9.29
CA GLY A 52 7.22 -5.03 10.56
C GLY A 52 7.05 -3.51 10.51
N LYS A 53 7.52 -2.88 9.43
CA LYS A 53 7.42 -1.43 9.24
C LYS A 53 5.97 -0.98 9.10
N GLU A 54 5.16 -1.66 8.27
CA GLU A 54 3.74 -1.33 8.13
C GLU A 54 3.04 -1.45 9.50
N ASN A 55 3.29 -2.53 10.26
CA ASN A 55 2.69 -2.72 11.58
C ASN A 55 3.00 -1.55 12.50
N PHE A 56 4.25 -1.10 12.54
CA PHE A 56 4.64 0.06 13.33
C PHE A 56 3.88 1.32 12.90
N GLU A 57 3.81 1.60 11.59
CA GLU A 57 3.08 2.77 11.08
C GLU A 57 1.58 2.71 11.40
N PHE A 58 0.96 1.52 11.35
CA PHE A 58 -0.43 1.33 11.77
C PHE A 58 -0.63 1.68 13.25
N TYR A 59 0.28 1.26 14.13
CA TYR A 59 0.19 1.59 15.55
C TYR A 59 0.44 3.07 15.83
N GLU A 60 1.38 3.70 15.14
CA GLU A 60 1.60 5.14 15.23
C GLU A 60 0.36 5.92 14.75
N LEU A 61 -0.26 5.50 13.66
CA LEU A 61 -1.52 6.08 13.18
C LEU A 61 -2.64 5.97 14.22
N ALA A 62 -2.77 4.80 14.87
CA ALA A 62 -3.78 4.57 15.89
C ALA A 62 -3.62 5.48 17.12
N LYS A 63 -2.39 5.88 17.46
CA LYS A 63 -2.11 6.83 18.55
C LYS A 63 -2.55 8.27 18.24
N LEU A 64 -2.68 8.61 16.96
CA LEU A 64 -3.11 9.94 16.52
C LEU A 64 -4.64 10.10 16.47
N LEU A 65 -5.39 9.01 16.61
CA LEU A 65 -6.84 9.08 16.73
C LEU A 65 -7.22 9.77 18.07
N PRO A 66 -8.33 10.53 18.10
CA PRO A 66 -8.84 11.17 19.32
C PRO A 66 -9.51 10.14 20.26
N LEU A 67 -8.80 9.07 20.59
CA LEU A 67 -9.25 7.96 21.41
C LEU A 67 -8.13 7.57 22.41
N PRO A 68 -8.46 7.11 23.61
CA PRO A 68 -7.46 6.70 24.58
C PRO A 68 -6.68 5.46 24.10
N ALA A 69 -5.38 5.43 24.38
CA ALA A 69 -4.46 4.37 23.92
C ALA A 69 -4.86 2.94 24.36
N ALA A 70 -5.54 2.82 25.50
CA ALA A 70 -6.09 1.55 26.00
C ALA A 70 -7.11 0.92 25.04
N ILE A 71 -7.82 1.73 24.26
CA ILE A 71 -8.80 1.27 23.27
C ILE A 71 -8.14 1.09 21.91
N THR A 72 -7.32 2.05 21.46
CA THR A 72 -6.73 2.02 20.12
C THR A 72 -5.71 0.89 19.93
N SER A 73 -5.09 0.41 21.01
CA SER A 73 -4.20 -0.76 21.00
C SER A 73 -4.90 -2.09 20.71
N GLN A 74 -6.23 -2.17 20.93
CA GLN A 74 -7.02 -3.38 20.70
C GLN A 74 -7.74 -3.36 19.34
N LEU A 75 -7.66 -2.26 18.59
CA LEU A 75 -8.28 -2.15 17.29
C LEU A 75 -7.58 -3.02 16.25
N ASP A 76 -8.37 -3.69 15.43
CA ASP A 76 -7.87 -4.36 14.24
C ASP A 76 -7.41 -3.35 13.18
N LYS A 77 -6.52 -3.78 12.28
CA LYS A 77 -5.93 -2.93 11.22
C LYS A 77 -6.98 -2.27 10.34
N ALA A 78 -8.06 -2.97 10.00
CA ALA A 78 -9.09 -2.43 9.12
C ALA A 78 -9.92 -1.36 9.83
N SER A 79 -10.24 -1.57 11.11
CA SER A 79 -10.92 -0.57 11.93
C SER A 79 -10.08 0.68 12.16
N ILE A 80 -8.76 0.56 12.37
CA ILE A 80 -7.86 1.74 12.45
C ILE A 80 -8.03 2.60 11.18
N ILE A 81 -7.94 2.00 9.99
CA ILE A 81 -8.10 2.72 8.72
C ILE A 81 -9.48 3.35 8.56
N ARG A 82 -10.55 2.58 8.81
CA ARG A 82 -11.93 3.08 8.69
C ARG A 82 -12.18 4.28 9.62
N LEU A 83 -11.69 4.22 10.85
CA LEU A 83 -11.83 5.30 11.83
C LEU A 83 -10.98 6.52 11.44
N THR A 84 -9.75 6.34 10.99
CA THR A 84 -8.92 7.45 10.50
C THR A 84 -9.56 8.17 9.33
N ILE A 85 -10.05 7.45 8.32
CA ILE A 85 -10.75 8.05 7.17
C ILE A 85 -11.98 8.82 7.63
N SER A 86 -12.79 8.22 8.52
CA SER A 86 -14.00 8.85 9.04
C SER A 86 -13.69 10.11 9.85
N TYR A 87 -12.62 10.08 10.66
CA TYR A 87 -12.17 11.22 11.44
C TYR A 87 -11.75 12.40 10.56
N LEU A 88 -10.94 12.15 9.52
CA LEU A 88 -10.53 13.20 8.59
C LEU A 88 -11.74 13.79 7.85
N LYS A 89 -12.64 12.94 7.33
CA LYS A 89 -13.87 13.39 6.66
C LYS A 89 -14.75 14.24 7.56
N MET A 90 -14.93 13.84 8.82
CA MET A 90 -15.74 14.60 9.78
C MET A 90 -15.08 15.91 10.17
N ARG A 91 -13.75 15.94 10.31
CA ARG A 91 -12.99 17.16 10.59
C ARG A 91 -13.09 18.14 9.43
N ASP A 92 -12.93 17.66 8.21
CA ASP A 92 -13.03 18.48 7.00
C ASP A 92 -14.46 19.01 6.83
N PHE A 93 -15.48 18.19 7.10
CA PHE A 93 -16.88 18.62 7.17
C PHE A 93 -17.11 19.70 8.23
N ALA A 94 -16.57 19.52 9.44
CA ALA A 94 -16.70 20.52 10.51
C ALA A 94 -16.05 21.87 10.15
N ASN A 95 -15.02 21.87 9.31
CA ASN A 95 -14.33 23.08 8.86
C ASN A 95 -14.97 23.75 7.65
N GLN A 96 -15.53 22.97 6.70
CA GLN A 96 -16.03 23.47 5.41
C GLN A 96 -17.56 23.52 5.32
N GLY A 97 -18.28 22.79 6.17
CA GLY A 97 -19.74 22.74 6.20
C GLY A 97 -20.40 21.89 5.10
N ASP A 98 -19.66 21.43 4.09
CA ASP A 98 -20.19 20.55 3.03
C ASP A 98 -19.77 19.09 3.27
N PRO A 99 -20.73 18.15 3.42
CA PRO A 99 -20.39 16.76 3.64
C PRO A 99 -19.69 16.12 2.42
N PRO A 100 -18.60 15.37 2.61
CA PRO A 100 -17.86 14.76 1.49
C PRO A 100 -18.62 13.62 0.79
N TRP A 101 -19.78 13.21 1.30
CA TRP A 101 -20.69 12.30 0.58
C TRP A 101 -21.60 13.03 -0.43
N ASN A 102 -21.62 14.36 -0.44
CA ASN A 102 -22.41 15.15 -1.38
C ASN A 102 -21.83 15.16 -2.80
N LEU A 103 -20.54 14.84 -2.99
CA LEU A 103 -19.91 14.75 -4.32
C LEU A 103 -20.25 13.48 -5.12
N ARG A 104 -21.09 12.57 -4.58
CA ARG A 104 -21.42 11.29 -5.23
C ARG A 104 -22.90 11.14 -5.62
N MET A 105 -23.74 12.14 -5.38
CA MET A 105 -25.16 12.08 -5.78
C MET A 105 -25.44 12.60 -7.19
N GLU A 106 -24.44 13.05 -7.95
CA GLU A 106 -24.63 13.34 -9.37
C GLU A 106 -24.37 12.08 -10.22
N GLY A 107 -25.27 11.11 -10.06
CA GLY A 107 -25.58 10.23 -11.18
C GLY A 107 -26.32 11.04 -12.25
N PRO A 108 -26.27 10.65 -13.54
CA PRO A 108 -26.96 11.37 -14.61
C PRO A 108 -28.44 11.57 -14.24
N PRO A 109 -29.03 12.74 -14.56
CA PRO A 109 -30.42 13.02 -14.21
C PRO A 109 -31.34 11.92 -14.76
N PRO A 110 -32.44 11.57 -14.07
CA PRO A 110 -33.34 10.46 -14.43
C PRO A 110 -34.19 10.72 -15.69
N ASN A 111 -33.71 11.52 -16.64
CA ASN A 111 -34.39 11.87 -17.87
C ASN A 111 -33.45 11.92 -19.10
N THR A 112 -32.47 11.04 -19.21
CA THR A 112 -31.94 10.71 -20.55
C THR A 112 -32.50 9.37 -20.98
N SER A 113 -33.37 9.45 -21.97
CA SER A 113 -34.01 8.32 -22.62
C SER A 113 -32.95 7.28 -22.99
N VAL A 114 -33.15 6.02 -22.58
CA VAL A 114 -32.31 4.82 -22.84
C VAL A 114 -31.81 4.64 -24.29
N LYS A 115 -32.36 5.40 -25.23
CA LYS A 115 -31.99 5.51 -26.63
C LYS A 115 -30.57 6.08 -26.83
N ASP A 116 -30.14 7.04 -26.00
CA ASP A 116 -28.85 7.72 -26.15
C ASP A 116 -27.67 6.86 -25.62
N VAL A 117 -27.92 6.03 -24.60
CA VAL A 117 -26.91 5.12 -24.03
C VAL A 117 -26.57 3.98 -24.99
N LEU A 118 -27.56 3.46 -25.73
CA LEU A 118 -27.36 2.35 -26.67
C LEU A 118 -26.70 2.79 -27.99
N GLN A 119 -26.74 4.09 -28.32
CA GLN A 119 -26.11 4.62 -29.53
C GLN A 119 -24.60 4.80 -29.37
N SER A 120 -24.09 4.94 -28.14
CA SER A 120 -22.65 5.05 -27.86
C SER A 120 -21.90 3.70 -27.92
N MET A 121 -22.59 2.56 -27.72
CA MET A 121 -21.97 1.22 -27.79
C MET A 121 -21.86 0.63 -29.21
N LYS A 122 -22.33 1.34 -30.26
CA LYS A 122 -22.25 0.91 -31.67
C LYS A 122 -21.10 1.56 -32.46
N GLY A 123 -19.97 1.80 -31.80
CA GLY A 123 -18.81 2.46 -32.39
C GLY A 123 -17.47 1.82 -32.04
N HIS A 124 -17.36 0.49 -32.05
CA HIS A 124 -16.05 -0.19 -31.98
C HIS A 124 -15.87 -1.07 -33.22
N GLY A 125 -15.25 -0.49 -34.24
CA GLY A 125 -14.67 -1.25 -35.33
C GLY A 125 -13.59 -2.18 -34.78
N VAL A 126 -13.80 -3.49 -34.93
CA VAL A 126 -12.79 -4.51 -34.64
C VAL A 126 -11.67 -4.35 -35.67
N ILE A 127 -10.55 -3.77 -35.27
CA ILE A 127 -9.33 -3.76 -36.06
C ILE A 127 -8.74 -5.16 -35.95
N ASP A 128 -8.91 -5.94 -37.02
CA ASP A 128 -8.42 -7.30 -37.19
C ASP A 128 -6.88 -7.35 -37.07
N LYS A 129 -6.37 -7.85 -35.94
CA LYS A 129 -4.95 -8.12 -35.66
C LYS A 129 -4.43 -9.35 -36.44
N ARG A 130 -4.87 -9.55 -37.68
CA ARG A 130 -4.41 -10.62 -38.59
C ARG A 130 -3.85 -10.09 -39.91
N LYS A 131 -3.34 -8.85 -39.93
CA LYS A 131 -2.68 -8.27 -41.13
C LYS A 131 -1.28 -7.70 -40.92
N GLU A 132 -0.66 -7.87 -39.75
CA GLU A 132 0.74 -7.46 -39.54
C GLU A 132 1.76 -8.62 -39.64
N PHE A 133 1.32 -9.88 -39.74
CA PHE A 133 2.27 -11.00 -39.81
C PHE A 133 2.69 -11.41 -41.24
N VAL A 134 2.18 -10.73 -42.28
CA VAL A 134 2.46 -11.08 -43.68
C VAL A 134 2.91 -9.87 -44.50
N MET A 135 3.88 -9.09 -44.00
CA MET A 135 4.76 -8.25 -44.85
C MET A 135 5.91 -7.63 -44.04
N SER A 136 6.76 -8.47 -43.45
CA SER A 136 8.19 -8.14 -43.29
C SER A 136 8.94 -9.43 -42.99
N VAL A 137 9.02 -10.27 -44.02
CA VAL A 137 10.27 -10.95 -44.35
C VAL A 137 11.23 -9.87 -44.88
#